data_AF-A0A522K7U8-F1
#
_entry.id   AF-A0A522K7U8-F1
#
_cell.length_a   1.000
_cell.length_b   1.000
_cell.length_c   1.000
_cell.angle_alpha   90.00
_cell.angle_beta   90.00
_cell.angle_gamma   90.00
#
_symmetry.space_group_name_H-M   'P 1'
#
loop_
_entity.id
_entity.type
_entity.pdbx_description
1 polymer ?
#
loop_
_entity_poly.entity_id
_entity_poly.type
_entity_poly.pdbx_seq_one_letter_code
_entity_poly.pdbx_strand_id
1 'polypeptide(L)'
;MPTPNLTRLSKSRIVAGLQCERRLWLGTYRRDAMETTPASQAVLGAGNDVGDLARELYDPGRLTGHVENIAKALAETAEALQFNASPPSLLYE
;
A
#
# COMPACT_ATOMS: atom_id res chain seq x y z
N MET A 1 26.09 -15.11 18.17
CA MET A 1 24.73 -15.50 17.74
C MET A 1 24.20 -14.40 16.85
N PRO A 2 23.74 -14.68 15.61
CA PRO A 2 23.13 -13.63 14.80
C PRO A 2 21.86 -13.18 15.52
N THR A 3 21.73 -11.87 15.74
CA THR A 3 20.53 -11.25 16.29
C THR A 3 19.35 -11.56 15.36
N PRO A 4 18.21 -12.06 15.87
CA PRO A 4 17.05 -12.25 15.03
C PRO A 4 16.67 -10.88 14.46
N ASN A 5 16.79 -10.75 13.15
CA ASN A 5 16.31 -9.57 12.44
C ASN A 5 14.80 -9.49 12.72
N LEU A 6 14.37 -8.54 13.54
CA LEU A 6 12.97 -8.36 13.90
C LEU A 6 12.19 -8.25 12.60
N THR A 7 11.50 -9.32 12.21
CA THR A 7 10.67 -9.34 11.01
C THR A 7 9.60 -8.27 11.17
N ARG A 8 9.86 -7.08 10.62
CA ARG A 8 8.92 -5.94 10.69
C ARG A 8 7.60 -6.38 10.06
N LEU A 9 6.54 -6.32 10.86
CA LEU A 9 5.18 -6.50 10.38
C LEU A 9 4.81 -5.29 9.54
N SER A 10 4.63 -5.50 8.23
CA SER A 10 4.02 -4.53 7.32
C SER A 10 2.50 -4.56 7.48
N LYS A 11 1.79 -3.54 6.96
CA LYS A 11 0.31 -3.55 6.91
C LYS A 11 -0.22 -4.84 6.28
N SER A 12 0.39 -5.27 5.16
CA SER A 12 0.04 -6.52 4.48
C SER A 12 0.28 -7.77 5.32
N ARG A 13 1.35 -7.83 6.12
CA ARG A 13 1.62 -8.93 7.05
C ARG A 13 0.63 -8.96 8.21
N ILE A 14 0.25 -7.82 8.76
CA ILE A 14 -0.77 -7.72 9.81
C ILE A 14 -2.10 -8.26 9.29
N VAL A 15 -2.56 -7.77 8.14
CA VAL A 15 -3.80 -8.24 7.51
C VAL A 15 -3.73 -9.74 7.20
N ALA A 16 -2.60 -10.23 6.69
CA ALA A 16 -2.42 -11.66 6.43
C ALA A 16 -2.56 -12.49 7.71
N GLY A 17 -1.99 -12.04 8.83
CA GLY A 17 -2.10 -12.71 10.13
C GLY A 17 -3.52 -12.70 10.68
N LEU A 18 -4.23 -11.58 10.55
CA LEU A 18 -5.65 -11.48 10.95
C LEU A 18 -6.56 -12.39 10.13
N GLN A 19 -6.24 -12.62 8.85
CA GLN A 19 -6.98 -13.55 8.00
C GLN A 19 -6.65 -15.01 8.32
N CYS A 20 -5.36 -15.31 8.47
CA CYS A 20 -4.85 -16.66 8.73
C CYS A 20 -3.40 -16.60 9.22
N GLU A 21 -3.13 -17.09 10.43
CA GLU A 21 -1.78 -17.12 10.99
C GLU A 21 -0.79 -17.92 10.12
N ARG A 22 -1.24 -19.00 9.48
CA ARG A 22 -0.42 -19.78 8.53
C ARG A 22 -0.02 -18.95 7.31
N ARG A 23 -0.89 -18.06 6.83
CA ARG A 23 -0.59 -17.15 5.71
C ARG A 23 0.50 -16.16 6.10
N LEU A 24 0.44 -15.59 7.32
CA LEU A 24 1.51 -14.76 7.86
C LEU A 24 2.83 -15.53 7.97
N TRP A 25 2.80 -16.74 8.51
CA TRP A 25 3.99 -17.57 8.67
C TRP A 25 4.66 -17.87 7.32
N LEU A 26 3.88 -18.30 6.32
CA LEU A 26 4.37 -18.56 4.96
C LEU A 26 4.94 -17.28 4.33
N GLY A 27 4.21 -16.16 4.37
CA GLY A 27 4.68 -14.88 3.82
C GLY A 27 5.90 -14.27 4.52
N THR A 28 6.22 -14.73 5.73
CA THR A 28 7.36 -14.25 6.52
C THR A 28 8.58 -15.14 6.38
N TYR A 29 8.39 -16.46 6.49
CA TYR A 29 9.49 -17.43 6.60
C TYR A 29 9.62 -18.37 5.39
N ARG A 30 8.58 -18.51 4.55
CA ARG A 30 8.50 -19.47 3.43
C ARG A 30 7.77 -18.89 2.22
N ARG A 31 8.24 -17.75 1.71
CA ARG A 31 7.61 -17.02 0.59
C ARG A 31 7.56 -17.84 -0.70
N ASP A 32 8.52 -18.73 -0.90
CA ASP A 32 8.60 -19.70 -2.00
C ASP A 32 7.38 -20.63 -2.07
N ALA A 33 6.75 -20.91 -0.93
CA ALA A 33 5.58 -21.78 -0.83
C ALA A 33 4.24 -21.02 -0.90
N MET A 34 4.26 -19.69 -1.07
CA MET A 34 3.03 -18.94 -1.28
C MET A 34 2.64 -18.93 -2.75
N GLU A 35 1.40 -19.34 -3.02
CA GLU A 35 0.81 -19.24 -4.35
C GLU A 35 -0.09 -18.01 -4.44
N THR A 36 0.01 -17.28 -5.55
CA THR A 36 -0.95 -16.21 -5.85
C THR A 36 -1.93 -16.73 -6.88
N THR A 37 -3.21 -16.81 -6.50
CA THR A 37 -4.25 -17.31 -7.40
C THR A 37 -4.61 -16.26 -8.45
N PRO A 38 -5.10 -16.67 -9.63
CA PRO A 38 -5.62 -15.73 -10.64
C PRO A 38 -6.69 -14.79 -10.07
N ALA A 39 -7.56 -15.31 -9.19
CA ALA A 39 -8.57 -14.49 -8.51
C ALA A 39 -7.93 -13.40 -7.63
N SER A 40 -6.87 -13.73 -6.86
CA SER A 40 -6.16 -12.74 -6.06
C SER A 40 -5.47 -11.67 -6.91
N GLN A 41 -4.94 -12.04 -8.09
CA GLN A 41 -4.36 -11.08 -9.02
C GLN A 41 -5.43 -10.17 -9.62
N ALA A 42 -6.59 -10.71 -9.99
CA ALA A 42 -7.70 -9.94 -10.52
C ALA A 42 -8.19 -8.87 -9.54
N VAL A 43 -8.28 -9.19 -8.24
CA VAL A 43 -8.67 -8.22 -7.20
C VAL A 43 -7.64 -7.08 -7.07
N LEU A 44 -6.34 -7.40 -7.12
CA LEU A 44 -5.29 -6.37 -7.10
C LEU A 44 -5.33 -5.50 -8.36
N GLY A 45 -5.54 -6.12 -9.53
CA GLY A 45 -5.71 -5.42 -10.80
C GLY A 45 -6.87 -4.44 -10.78
N ALA A 46 -8.04 -4.87 -10.34
CA ALA A 46 -9.21 -4.00 -10.20
C ALA A 46 -8.94 -2.80 -9.27
N GLY A 47 -8.15 -3.00 -8.21
CA GLY A 47 -7.72 -1.90 -7.33
C GLY A 47 -6.83 -0.87 -8.04
N ASN A 48 -5.95 -1.31 -8.93
CA ASN A 48 -5.14 -0.41 -9.75
C ASN A 48 -6.01 0.35 -10.75
N ASP A 49 -6.94 -0.33 -11.42
CA ASP A 49 -7.86 0.29 -12.39
C ASP A 49 -8.70 1.40 -11.73
N VAL A 50 -9.21 1.16 -10.52
CA VAL A 50 -9.91 2.18 -9.72
C VAL A 50 -8.98 3.33 -9.36
N GLY A 51 -7.73 3.04 -8.98
CA GLY A 51 -6.73 4.05 -8.67
C GLY A 51 -6.34 4.91 -9.87
N ASP A 52 -6.32 4.32 -11.07
CA ASP A 52 -6.06 5.02 -12.33
C ASP A 52 -7.22 5.95 -12.67
N LEU A 53 -8.46 5.45 -12.61
CA LEU A 53 -9.67 6.26 -12.80
C LEU A 53 -9.75 7.42 -11.80
N ALA A 54 -9.40 7.18 -10.53
CA ALA A 54 -9.41 8.24 -9.52
C ALA A 54 -8.47 9.40 -9.86
N ARG A 55 -7.30 9.13 -10.46
CA ARG A 55 -6.36 10.16 -10.91
C ARG A 55 -6.86 10.94 -12.11
N GLU A 56 -7.62 10.29 -12.99
CA GLU A 56 -8.28 10.96 -14.12
C GLU A 56 -9.41 11.89 -13.65
N LEU A 57 -10.20 11.45 -12.66
CA LEU A 57 -11.36 12.20 -12.16
C LEU A 57 -11.00 13.35 -11.21
N TYR A 58 -9.94 13.19 -10.41
CA TYR A 58 -9.67 14.07 -9.26
C TYR A 58 -8.31 14.77 -9.30
N ASP A 59 -7.67 14.84 -10.47
CA ASP A 59 -6.27 15.24 -10.69
C ASP A 59 -5.27 14.17 -10.17
N PRO A 60 -4.13 13.93 -10.84
CA PRO A 60 -3.13 12.93 -10.42
C PRO A 60 -2.60 13.08 -8.99
N GLY A 61 -2.85 14.22 -8.32
CA GLY A 61 -2.28 14.54 -7.02
C GLY A 61 -0.76 14.72 -7.07
N ARG A 62 -0.14 14.98 -5.92
CA ARG A 62 1.32 15.05 -5.78
C ARG A 62 1.85 13.71 -5.30
N LEU A 63 2.69 13.07 -6.11
CA LEU A 63 3.35 11.81 -5.74
C LEU A 63 4.51 12.07 -4.76
N THR A 64 4.44 11.49 -3.56
CA THR A 64 5.57 11.43 -2.62
C THR A 64 6.55 10.35 -3.08
N GLY A 65 7.66 10.74 -3.72
CA GLY A 65 8.56 9.82 -4.44
C GLY A 65 9.57 9.05 -3.58
N HIS A 66 9.62 9.30 -2.27
CA HIS A 66 10.64 8.75 -1.39
C HIS A 66 10.24 7.38 -0.79
N VAL A 67 10.60 6.28 -1.48
CA VAL A 67 10.26 4.91 -1.04
C VAL A 67 11.17 4.40 0.09
N GLU A 68 12.49 4.52 -0.09
CA GLU A 68 13.48 3.98 0.86
C GLU A 68 13.81 4.95 2.01
N ASN A 69 13.44 6.22 1.87
CA ASN A 69 13.71 7.25 2.87
C ASN A 69 12.42 7.76 3.50
N ILE A 70 11.97 7.06 4.55
CA ILE A 70 10.73 7.38 5.27
C ILE A 70 10.75 8.80 5.83
N ALA A 71 11.89 9.28 6.34
CA ALA A 71 11.97 10.62 6.91
C ALA A 71 11.71 11.71 5.85
N LYS A 72 12.28 11.56 4.65
CA LYS A 72 12.01 12.46 3.53
C LYS A 72 10.56 12.34 3.04
N ALA A 73 10.02 11.13 2.95
CA ALA A 73 8.63 10.91 2.55
C ALA A 73 7.65 11.62 3.49
N LEU A 74 7.91 11.55 4.80
CA LEU A 74 7.09 12.22 5.82
C LEU A 74 7.18 13.75 5.71
N ALA A 75 8.38 14.29 5.49
CA ALA A 75 8.58 15.72 5.32
C ALA A 75 7.86 16.26 4.07
N GLU A 76 8.01 15.59 2.93
CA GLU A 76 7.32 15.94 1.68
C GLU A 76 5.80 15.82 1.81
N THR A 77 5.30 14.79 2.50
CA THR A 77 3.87 14.64 2.79
C THR A 77 3.35 15.79 3.65
N ALA A 78 4.10 16.20 4.67
CA ALA A 78 3.72 17.32 5.53
C ALA A 78 3.67 18.65 4.75
N GLU A 79 4.62 18.88 3.84
CA GLU A 79 4.61 20.03 2.94
C GLU A 79 3.39 20.01 2.00
N ALA A 80 3.10 18.86 1.38
CA ALA A 80 1.98 18.71 0.47
C ALA A 80 0.62 18.97 1.14
N LEU A 81 0.46 18.55 2.41
CA LEU A 81 -0.77 18.79 3.18
C LEU A 81 -1.00 20.26 3.57
N GLN A 82 0.03 21.10 3.55
CA GLN A 82 -0.12 22.55 3.79
C GLN A 82 -0.75 23.27 2.60
N PHE A 83 -0.63 22.70 1.40
CA PHE A 83 -1.38 23.17 0.24
C PHE A 83 -2.82 22.67 0.37
N ASN A 84 -3.72 23.62 0.64
CA ASN A 84 -5.15 23.38 0.77
C ASN A 84 -5.72 22.98 -0.60
N ALA A 85 -5.65 21.70 -0.95
CA ALA A 85 -6.36 21.17 -2.11
C ALA A 85 -7.85 21.34 -1.85
N SER A 86 -8.53 22.16 -2.66
CA SER A 86 -9.99 22.17 -2.69
C SER A 86 -10.46 20.73 -2.87
N PRO A 87 -11.39 20.23 -2.03
CA PRO A 87 -11.96 18.92 -2.26
C PRO A 87 -12.54 18.92 -3.68
N PRO A 88 -12.32 17.84 -4.45
CA PRO A 88 -12.92 17.76 -5.77
C PRO A 88 -14.42 17.97 -5.64
N SER A 89 -15.01 18.73 -6.56
CA SER A 89 -16.46 18.88 -6.61
C SER A 89 -17.06 17.48 -6.67
N LEU A 90 -17.78 17.10 -5.62
CA LEU A 90 -18.56 15.87 -5.59
C LEU A 90 -19.66 16.01 -6.65
N LEU A 91 -19.33 15.70 -7.90
CA LEU A 91 -20.28 15.53 -8.99
C LEU A 91 -20.86 14.11 -8.83
N TYR A 92 -21.81 13.99 -7.91
CA TYR A 92 -22.77 12.89 -7.93
C TYR A 92 -24.10 13.48 -8.39
N GLU A 93 -24.53 13.14 -9.61
CA GLU A 93 -25.95 13.19 -10.00
C GLU A 93 -26.66 11.90 -9.56
#